data_AF-A0A432F9D4-F1
#
_entry.id   AF-A0A432F9D4-F1
#
_cell.length_a   1.000
_cell.length_b   1.000
_cell.length_c   1.000
_cell.angle_alpha   90.00
_cell.angle_beta   90.00
_cell.angle_gamma   90.00
#
_symmetry.space_group_name_H-M   'P 1'
#
loop_
_entity.id
_entity.type
_entity.pdbx_description
1 polymer ?
#
loop_
_entity_poly.entity_id
_entity_poly.type
_entity_poly.pdbx_seq_one_letter_code
_entity_poly.pdbx_strand_id
1 'polypeptide(L)'
;MTKKRTNKLIRTGLALAGFAALQTSATAAAKAKPTFTEDIAPIIYNNCTECHRDGQAAPFTLKNYNDVKKRARLITKVTGDRFMPPWHPVEGHGKFVDERRLTTDELATLKNWHATGMAEGPADKLPEPPKFASDWLLGEPDLIVKMPKAYTMRADGSDIYRSFCIPMDLKEDKWVAGFEVRPSARAVLHHVIIRIDQTGEARKADGKRGTPGFSGMRGIGRSSRGSRRGGSNDVFSGSLGGLGGWAVGGTPRILPLGLARKLPAGADLVLNSHFHPSGKEENEQTTIGLYFTDKKPDRTLIGFQVPPIFGSISGLDIPAGDSNYELKSSFTTPVDIDLVGVGAHMHYIGHTAKAHATLPDGTVKPLFYIDDWDFNWQGRYTYDKPIRLPAGTTVEGTVSFDNSATNPHNQFNPPRRIRWGLESTDEMGSVIFSAVPAREADLDEFNAAVRDHVVDEARLMAERRFGERAGGSRSRRGDLGGRLEQFRNRSSGGGNRLGGDWRGRLGTRLKELDKNNNGEIEPDEVDDRSRRYIRFIDTNKDGRVSKEELSQISGR
;
A
#
# COMPACT_ATOMS: atom_id res chain seq x y z
N MET A 1 6.70 -91.34 29.31
CA MET A 1 5.64 -90.92 28.37
C MET A 1 5.39 -89.43 28.53
N THR A 2 5.04 -88.78 27.42
CA THR A 2 4.34 -87.48 27.32
C THR A 2 5.05 -86.17 27.71
N LYS A 3 5.64 -85.59 26.65
CA LYS A 3 5.44 -84.23 26.12
C LYS A 3 5.93 -83.02 26.94
N LYS A 4 7.16 -82.61 26.60
CA LYS A 4 7.66 -81.24 26.67
C LYS A 4 6.84 -80.32 25.73
N ARG A 5 6.57 -79.08 26.11
CA ARG A 5 7.36 -77.90 25.69
C ARG A 5 6.70 -76.59 26.19
N THR A 6 7.53 -75.87 26.93
CA THR A 6 7.44 -74.50 27.41
C THR A 6 7.14 -73.47 26.31
N ASN A 7 6.12 -72.64 26.52
CA ASN A 7 5.90 -71.41 25.77
C ASN A 7 6.77 -70.28 26.35
N LYS A 8 7.69 -69.75 25.52
CA LYS A 8 8.47 -68.54 25.79
C LYS A 8 7.87 -67.41 24.94
N LEU A 9 7.48 -66.32 25.59
CA LEU A 9 6.97 -65.12 24.94
C LEU A 9 8.00 -64.56 23.95
N ILE A 10 7.57 -64.28 22.72
CA ILE A 10 8.30 -63.46 21.75
C ILE A 10 7.54 -62.14 21.61
N ARG A 11 8.22 -61.04 21.95
CA ARG A 11 7.79 -59.67 21.66
C ARG A 11 8.01 -59.41 20.17
N THR A 12 6.94 -59.18 19.43
CA THR A 12 6.98 -58.73 18.03
C THR A 12 7.19 -57.21 18.03
N GLY A 13 8.35 -56.75 17.55
CA GLY A 13 8.57 -55.37 17.15
C GLY A 13 8.09 -55.17 15.72
N LEU A 14 7.12 -54.29 15.50
CA LEU A 14 6.74 -53.80 14.18
C LEU A 14 7.50 -52.49 13.93
N ALA A 15 8.51 -52.54 13.05
CA ALA A 15 9.12 -51.34 12.48
C ALA A 15 8.27 -50.91 11.27
N LEU A 16 7.46 -49.86 11.44
CA LEU A 16 6.85 -49.15 10.31
C LEU A 16 7.89 -48.19 9.73
N ALA A 17 8.51 -48.59 8.62
CA ALA A 17 9.25 -47.68 7.76
C ALA A 17 8.25 -46.77 7.03
N GLY A 18 8.17 -45.50 7.45
CA GLY A 18 7.40 -44.48 6.75
C GLY A 18 8.06 -44.16 5.41
N PHE A 19 7.44 -44.59 4.31
CA PHE A 19 7.73 -44.07 2.99
C PHE A 19 7.25 -42.61 2.94
N ALA A 20 8.17 -41.67 3.12
CA ALA A 20 7.94 -40.29 2.74
C ALA A 20 7.86 -40.24 1.21
N ALA A 21 6.64 -40.16 0.67
CA ALA A 21 6.43 -39.82 -0.72
C ALA A 21 6.90 -38.37 -0.93
N LEU A 22 8.12 -38.20 -1.43
CA LEU A 22 8.52 -36.95 -2.06
C LEU A 22 7.60 -36.75 -3.27
N GLN A 23 6.63 -35.86 -3.16
CA GLN A 23 5.99 -35.28 -4.33
C GLN A 23 7.04 -34.44 -5.04
N THR A 24 7.73 -35.03 -6.01
CA THR A 24 8.43 -34.27 -7.04
C THR A 24 7.40 -33.46 -7.79
N SER A 25 7.36 -32.15 -7.55
CA SER A 25 6.71 -31.21 -8.47
C SER A 25 7.40 -31.34 -9.82
N ALA A 26 6.80 -32.12 -10.72
CA ALA A 26 7.27 -32.21 -12.10
C ALA A 26 7.04 -30.83 -12.75
N THR A 27 8.09 -30.03 -12.87
CA THR A 27 8.12 -28.88 -13.77
C THR A 27 7.90 -29.41 -15.18
N ALA A 28 6.72 -29.13 -15.76
CA ALA A 28 6.33 -29.62 -17.07
C ALA A 28 7.14 -28.92 -18.17
N ALA A 29 8.03 -29.65 -18.83
CA ALA A 29 8.88 -29.10 -19.90
C ALA A 29 8.05 -28.51 -21.05
N ALA A 30 8.43 -27.30 -21.50
CA ALA A 30 7.78 -26.62 -22.63
C ALA A 30 7.61 -27.52 -23.87
N LYS A 31 6.38 -27.62 -24.39
CA LYS A 31 6.07 -28.42 -25.59
C LYS A 31 6.64 -27.76 -26.85
N ALA A 32 7.26 -28.57 -27.72
CA ALA A 32 7.86 -28.10 -28.96
C ALA A 32 6.83 -27.73 -30.06
N LYS A 33 5.66 -28.38 -30.07
CA LYS A 33 4.55 -28.09 -30.99
C LYS A 33 3.23 -28.04 -30.22
N PRO A 34 2.99 -26.98 -29.43
CA PRO A 34 1.77 -26.87 -28.64
C PRO A 34 0.53 -26.73 -29.53
N THR A 35 -0.64 -27.07 -29.00
CA THR A 35 -1.94 -26.77 -29.62
C THR A 35 -2.75 -25.80 -28.75
N PHE A 36 -3.71 -25.10 -29.36
CA PHE A 36 -4.57 -24.21 -28.59
C PHE A 36 -5.38 -24.97 -27.54
N THR A 37 -6.05 -26.04 -27.96
CA THR A 37 -6.99 -26.77 -27.10
C THR A 37 -6.30 -27.41 -25.90
N GLU A 38 -5.13 -28.02 -26.07
CA GLU A 38 -4.47 -28.73 -24.97
C GLU A 38 -3.56 -27.84 -24.13
N ASP A 39 -2.87 -26.87 -24.74
CA ASP A 39 -1.72 -26.21 -24.11
C ASP A 39 -1.92 -24.72 -23.88
N ILE A 40 -2.57 -24.01 -24.80
CA ILE A 40 -2.71 -22.54 -24.72
C ILE A 40 -3.98 -22.14 -24.00
N ALA A 41 -5.09 -22.83 -24.24
CA ALA A 41 -6.37 -22.55 -23.61
C ALA A 41 -6.27 -22.58 -22.06
N PRO A 42 -5.62 -23.58 -21.43
CA PRO A 42 -5.42 -23.55 -19.97
C PRO A 42 -4.67 -22.31 -19.48
N ILE A 43 -3.58 -21.91 -20.18
CA ILE A 43 -2.78 -20.73 -19.81
C ILE A 43 -3.64 -19.46 -19.90
N ILE A 44 -4.36 -19.28 -21.01
CA ILE A 44 -5.21 -18.12 -21.26
C ILE A 44 -6.38 -18.06 -20.26
N TYR A 45 -7.04 -19.19 -20.02
CA TYR A 45 -8.19 -19.28 -19.13
C TYR A 45 -7.82 -18.99 -17.68
N ASN A 46 -6.66 -19.47 -17.22
CA ASN A 46 -6.22 -19.28 -15.84
C ASN A 46 -5.64 -17.88 -15.57
N ASN A 47 -4.98 -17.26 -16.57
CA ASN A 47 -4.18 -16.06 -16.33
C ASN A 47 -4.68 -14.80 -17.04
N CYS A 48 -5.55 -14.93 -18.05
CA CYS A 48 -5.92 -13.80 -18.92
C CYS A 48 -7.44 -13.57 -18.98
N THR A 49 -8.24 -14.63 -19.06
CA THR A 49 -9.68 -14.54 -19.36
C THR A 49 -10.50 -13.81 -18.29
N GLU A 50 -10.05 -13.78 -17.03
CA GLU A 50 -10.72 -13.01 -15.95
C GLU A 50 -10.87 -11.52 -16.33
N CYS A 51 -9.80 -10.91 -16.84
CA CYS A 51 -9.77 -9.51 -17.27
C CYS A 51 -10.15 -9.35 -18.76
N HIS A 52 -9.83 -10.34 -19.60
CA HIS A 52 -10.10 -10.37 -21.04
C HIS A 52 -11.43 -11.08 -21.38
N ARG A 53 -12.50 -10.69 -20.70
CA ARG A 53 -13.88 -11.06 -21.01
C ARG A 53 -14.74 -9.81 -21.13
N ASP A 54 -15.95 -9.98 -21.66
CA ASP A 54 -16.85 -8.85 -21.91
C ASP A 54 -17.14 -8.07 -20.63
N GLY A 55 -17.17 -6.73 -20.74
CA GLY A 55 -17.50 -5.84 -19.64
C GLY A 55 -16.41 -5.64 -18.58
N GLN A 56 -15.27 -6.35 -18.67
CA GLN A 56 -14.16 -6.26 -17.73
C GLN A 56 -13.08 -5.24 -18.16
N ALA A 57 -11.95 -5.23 -17.46
CA ALA A 57 -10.93 -4.19 -17.57
C ALA A 57 -10.22 -4.16 -18.94
N ALA A 58 -10.07 -5.29 -19.62
CA ALA A 58 -9.30 -5.33 -20.86
C ALA A 58 -10.12 -4.87 -22.08
N PRO A 59 -9.49 -4.21 -23.08
CA PRO A 59 -10.19 -3.64 -24.25
C PRO A 59 -10.61 -4.69 -25.29
N PHE A 60 -10.34 -5.98 -25.05
CA PHE A 60 -10.72 -7.08 -25.94
C PHE A 60 -10.81 -8.41 -25.19
N THR A 61 -11.52 -9.37 -25.80
CA THR A 61 -11.70 -10.71 -25.26
C THR A 61 -10.60 -11.70 -25.66
N LEU A 62 -10.37 -12.67 -24.78
CA LEU A 62 -9.54 -13.86 -24.99
C LEU A 62 -10.33 -15.10 -24.53
N LYS A 63 -11.42 -15.41 -25.23
CA LYS A 63 -12.36 -16.50 -24.84
C LYS A 63 -12.23 -17.76 -25.68
N ASN A 64 -11.78 -17.63 -26.93
CA ASN A 64 -11.72 -18.73 -27.89
C ASN A 64 -10.43 -18.67 -28.74
N TYR A 65 -10.21 -19.72 -29.53
CA TYR A 65 -9.04 -19.85 -30.40
C TYR A 65 -8.84 -18.63 -31.33
N ASN A 66 -9.89 -18.17 -31.99
CA ASN A 66 -9.79 -17.06 -32.95
C ASN A 66 -9.38 -15.75 -32.26
N ASP A 67 -9.90 -15.47 -31.07
CA ASP A 67 -9.52 -14.32 -30.25
C ASP A 67 -8.03 -14.31 -29.92
N VAL A 68 -7.52 -15.48 -29.49
CA VAL A 68 -6.13 -15.67 -29.06
C VAL A 68 -5.19 -15.67 -30.26
N LYS A 69 -5.52 -16.41 -31.33
CA LYS A 69 -4.74 -16.47 -32.58
C LYS A 69 -4.55 -15.10 -33.21
N LYS A 70 -5.63 -14.31 -33.30
CA LYS A 70 -5.59 -12.94 -33.85
C LYS A 70 -4.58 -12.05 -33.12
N ARG A 71 -4.24 -12.38 -31.87
CA ARG A 71 -3.37 -11.59 -30.99
C ARG A 71 -2.11 -12.32 -30.57
N ALA A 72 -1.80 -13.49 -31.11
CA ALA A 72 -0.71 -14.35 -30.65
C ALA A 72 0.65 -13.64 -30.63
N ARG A 73 0.96 -12.82 -31.65
CA ARG A 73 2.18 -12.00 -31.69
C ARG A 73 2.24 -11.00 -30.53
N LEU A 74 1.11 -10.32 -30.26
CA LEU A 74 1.01 -9.37 -29.15
C LEU A 74 1.15 -10.10 -27.81
N ILE A 75 0.39 -11.19 -27.60
CA ILE A 75 0.43 -12.02 -26.39
C ILE A 75 1.85 -12.49 -26.12
N THR A 76 2.54 -13.04 -27.12
CA THR A 76 3.93 -13.50 -26.98
C THR A 76 4.87 -12.36 -26.60
N LYS A 77 4.69 -11.16 -27.18
CA LYS A 77 5.50 -9.99 -26.84
C LYS A 77 5.27 -9.55 -25.40
N VAL A 78 4.02 -9.26 -25.01
CA VAL A 78 3.72 -8.69 -23.70
C VAL A 78 3.96 -9.68 -22.56
N THR A 79 3.82 -10.98 -22.81
CA THR A 79 4.15 -12.01 -21.82
C THR A 79 5.66 -12.24 -21.71
N GLY A 80 6.38 -12.21 -22.84
CA GLY A 80 7.85 -12.28 -22.85
C GLY A 80 8.52 -11.10 -22.16
N ASP A 81 7.96 -9.89 -22.34
CA ASP A 81 8.41 -8.67 -21.68
C ASP A 81 7.91 -8.56 -20.22
N ARG A 82 7.16 -9.55 -19.71
CA ARG A 82 6.51 -9.56 -18.39
C ARG A 82 5.55 -8.39 -18.09
N PHE A 83 5.16 -7.64 -19.12
CA PHE A 83 4.13 -6.61 -19.03
C PHE A 83 2.75 -7.19 -18.69
N MET A 84 2.45 -8.41 -19.19
CA MET A 84 1.19 -9.10 -18.93
C MET A 84 1.43 -10.58 -18.59
N PRO A 85 0.59 -11.19 -17.74
CA PRO A 85 -0.37 -10.51 -16.87
C PRO A 85 0.38 -9.66 -15.82
N PRO A 86 -0.21 -8.54 -15.37
CA PRO A 86 0.49 -7.58 -14.50
C PRO A 86 0.77 -8.22 -13.13
N TRP A 87 2.06 -8.43 -12.84
CA TRP A 87 2.54 -9.00 -11.57
C TRP A 87 3.98 -8.58 -11.26
N HIS A 88 4.11 -7.49 -10.51
CA HIS A 88 5.40 -6.87 -10.16
C HIS A 88 6.19 -7.52 -9.01
N PRO A 89 5.58 -8.20 -8.01
CA PRO A 89 6.36 -8.74 -6.91
C PRO A 89 7.34 -9.80 -7.39
N VAL A 90 8.62 -9.62 -7.08
CA VAL A 90 9.70 -10.55 -7.40
C VAL A 90 9.58 -11.81 -6.56
N GLU A 91 9.77 -12.96 -7.20
CA GLU A 91 9.77 -14.26 -6.54
C GLU A 91 10.79 -14.31 -5.38
N GLY A 92 10.46 -15.04 -4.31
CA GLY A 92 11.32 -15.18 -3.12
C GLY A 92 11.26 -14.00 -2.14
N HIS A 93 10.54 -12.93 -2.47
CA HIS A 93 10.37 -11.75 -1.60
C HIS A 93 8.95 -11.66 -1.02
N GLY A 94 8.48 -12.77 -0.47
CA GLY A 94 7.10 -12.97 -0.05
C GLY A 94 6.38 -14.00 -0.91
N LYS A 95 5.33 -14.59 -0.37
CA LYS A 95 4.42 -15.49 -1.10
C LYS A 95 3.02 -14.93 -1.02
N PHE A 96 2.43 -14.64 -2.16
CA PHE A 96 1.15 -13.95 -2.25
C PHE A 96 0.09 -14.86 -2.86
N VAL A 97 -1.17 -14.62 -2.51
CA VAL A 97 -2.31 -15.25 -3.18
C VAL A 97 -2.48 -14.68 -4.59
N ASP A 98 -3.05 -15.49 -5.48
CA ASP A 98 -3.37 -15.15 -6.87
C ASP A 98 -2.17 -14.63 -7.67
N GLU A 99 -1.00 -15.25 -7.48
CA GLU A 99 0.14 -15.00 -8.34
C GLU A 99 -0.23 -15.34 -9.78
N ARG A 100 -0.18 -14.31 -10.64
CA ARG A 100 -0.53 -14.41 -12.07
C ARG A 100 0.68 -14.65 -12.96
N ARG A 101 1.87 -14.72 -12.36
CA ARG A 101 3.13 -14.86 -13.09
C ARG A 101 3.09 -16.11 -13.96
N LEU A 102 3.33 -15.94 -15.25
CA LEU A 102 3.56 -17.08 -16.12
C LEU A 102 4.94 -17.68 -15.84
N THR A 103 4.96 -19.01 -15.72
CA THR A 103 6.18 -19.81 -15.57
C THR A 103 7.02 -19.74 -16.85
N THR A 104 8.31 -20.05 -16.73
CA THR A 104 9.22 -20.12 -17.89
C THR A 104 8.72 -21.09 -18.96
N ASP A 105 8.11 -22.20 -18.55
CA ASP A 105 7.54 -23.20 -19.47
C ASP A 105 6.27 -22.71 -20.16
N GLU A 106 5.39 -21.99 -19.47
CA GLU A 106 4.20 -21.38 -20.08
C GLU A 106 4.59 -20.30 -21.10
N LEU A 107 5.57 -19.44 -20.77
CA LEU A 107 6.12 -18.44 -21.68
C LEU A 107 6.70 -19.09 -22.94
N ALA A 108 7.48 -20.16 -22.77
CA ALA A 108 8.05 -20.93 -23.87
C ALA A 108 6.95 -21.61 -24.71
N THR A 109 5.89 -22.12 -24.07
CA THR A 109 4.74 -22.75 -24.73
C THR A 109 3.97 -21.75 -25.59
N LEU A 110 3.67 -20.56 -25.09
CA LEU A 110 3.06 -19.47 -25.86
C LEU A 110 3.92 -19.09 -27.07
N LYS A 111 5.23 -18.94 -26.86
CA LYS A 111 6.20 -18.60 -27.91
C LYS A 111 6.28 -19.69 -28.98
N ASN A 112 6.36 -20.95 -28.58
CA ASN A 112 6.44 -22.09 -29.50
C ASN A 112 5.16 -22.21 -30.32
N TRP A 113 3.97 -22.09 -29.70
CA TRP A 113 2.71 -22.12 -30.42
C TRP A 113 2.61 -21.03 -31.50
N HIS A 114 3.03 -19.81 -31.18
CA HIS A 114 3.11 -18.72 -32.16
C HIS A 114 4.10 -19.04 -33.30
N ALA A 115 5.27 -19.60 -32.97
CA ALA A 115 6.30 -19.95 -33.95
C ALA A 115 5.92 -21.15 -34.85
N THR A 116 5.11 -22.09 -34.35
CA THR A 116 4.74 -23.33 -35.07
C THR A 116 3.38 -23.25 -35.76
N GLY A 117 2.94 -22.04 -36.13
CA GLY A 117 1.73 -21.84 -36.94
C GLY A 117 0.40 -21.83 -36.18
N MET A 118 0.44 -21.79 -34.84
CA MET A 118 -0.73 -21.62 -33.97
C MET A 118 -1.82 -22.66 -34.23
N ALA A 119 -1.46 -23.95 -34.19
CA ALA A 119 -2.41 -25.04 -34.41
C ALA A 119 -3.53 -25.00 -33.36
N GLU A 120 -4.79 -25.18 -33.78
CA GLU A 120 -5.93 -25.21 -32.86
C GLU A 120 -5.90 -26.47 -31.99
N GLY A 121 -5.67 -27.63 -32.59
CA GLY A 121 -5.71 -28.92 -31.89
C GLY A 121 -7.09 -29.56 -31.91
N PRO A 122 -7.24 -30.74 -31.27
CA PRO A 122 -8.49 -31.49 -31.27
C PRO A 122 -9.56 -30.78 -30.43
N ALA A 123 -10.78 -30.64 -30.98
CA ALA A 123 -11.87 -29.94 -30.31
C ALA A 123 -12.35 -30.63 -29.02
N ASP A 124 -12.25 -31.97 -28.95
CA ASP A 124 -12.57 -32.79 -27.78
C ASP A 124 -11.57 -32.64 -26.63
N LYS A 125 -10.45 -31.96 -26.87
CA LYS A 125 -9.43 -31.64 -25.86
C LYS A 125 -9.52 -30.23 -25.31
N LEU A 126 -10.42 -29.40 -25.84
CA LEU A 126 -10.60 -28.03 -25.35
C LEU A 126 -11.11 -28.09 -23.90
N PRO A 127 -10.41 -27.49 -22.92
CA PRO A 127 -10.93 -27.39 -21.56
C PRO A 127 -12.20 -26.55 -21.56
N GLU A 128 -13.09 -26.86 -20.62
CA GLU A 128 -14.27 -26.05 -20.37
C GLU A 128 -13.85 -24.60 -20.07
N PRO A 129 -14.38 -23.60 -20.80
CA PRO A 129 -14.09 -22.21 -20.51
C PRO A 129 -14.50 -21.83 -19.08
N PRO A 130 -13.77 -20.90 -18.42
CA PRO A 130 -14.14 -20.44 -17.08
C PRO A 130 -15.57 -19.92 -17.05
N LYS A 131 -16.36 -20.45 -16.11
CA LYS A 131 -17.71 -19.96 -15.84
C LYS A 131 -17.64 -18.94 -14.73
N PHE A 132 -18.06 -17.72 -15.03
CA PHE A 132 -18.14 -16.64 -14.06
C PHE A 132 -19.57 -16.59 -13.51
N ALA A 133 -19.71 -16.70 -12.19
CA ALA A 133 -21.02 -16.69 -11.53
C ALA A 133 -21.71 -15.32 -11.60
N SER A 134 -20.94 -14.26 -11.86
CA SER A 134 -21.43 -12.88 -11.89
C SER A 134 -20.54 -12.02 -12.81
N ASP A 135 -21.10 -10.89 -13.23
CA ASP A 135 -20.32 -9.80 -13.85
C ASP A 135 -19.40 -9.11 -12.84
N TRP A 136 -19.68 -9.27 -11.54
CA TRP A 136 -18.84 -8.87 -10.42
C TRP A 136 -17.80 -9.96 -10.12
N LEU A 137 -16.56 -9.55 -9.89
CA LEU A 137 -15.43 -10.48 -9.71
C LEU A 137 -15.51 -11.24 -8.38
N LEU A 138 -16.10 -10.65 -7.34
CA LEU A 138 -16.27 -11.32 -6.04
C LEU A 138 -17.63 -12.04 -5.87
N GLY A 139 -18.42 -12.17 -6.94
CA GLY A 139 -19.81 -12.64 -6.87
C GLY A 139 -20.82 -11.49 -6.70
N GLU A 140 -22.10 -11.80 -6.52
CA GLU A 140 -23.12 -10.76 -6.35
C GLU A 140 -22.90 -9.95 -5.05
N PRO A 141 -22.82 -8.60 -5.10
CA PRO A 141 -22.67 -7.79 -3.89
C PRO A 141 -23.93 -7.73 -3.04
N ASP A 142 -23.78 -7.65 -1.72
CA ASP A 142 -24.89 -7.46 -0.77
C ASP A 142 -25.53 -6.07 -0.90
N LEU A 143 -24.74 -5.07 -1.26
CA LEU A 143 -25.21 -3.70 -1.51
C LEU A 143 -24.46 -3.08 -2.69
N ILE A 144 -25.20 -2.64 -3.69
CA ILE A 144 -24.67 -1.87 -4.82
C ILE A 144 -25.02 -0.41 -4.62
N VAL A 145 -24.01 0.45 -4.63
CA VAL A 145 -24.17 1.91 -4.55
C VAL A 145 -23.53 2.61 -5.74
N LYS A 146 -24.07 3.77 -6.12
CA LYS A 146 -23.64 4.51 -7.31
C LYS A 146 -23.53 5.99 -7.01
N MET A 147 -22.58 6.66 -7.66
CA MET A 147 -22.53 8.12 -7.69
C MET A 147 -23.90 8.70 -8.10
N PRO A 148 -24.50 9.60 -7.30
CA PRO A 148 -25.84 10.12 -7.59
C PRO A 148 -25.94 10.87 -8.93
N LYS A 149 -24.85 11.52 -9.35
CA LYS A 149 -24.76 12.25 -10.62
C LYS A 149 -23.44 11.93 -11.32
N ALA A 150 -23.47 11.83 -12.64
CA ALA A 150 -22.27 11.67 -13.45
C ALA A 150 -21.47 12.98 -13.50
N TYR A 151 -20.16 12.88 -13.45
CA TYR A 151 -19.22 13.99 -13.60
C TYR A 151 -18.56 13.94 -14.98
N THR A 152 -18.71 15.02 -15.74
CA THR A 152 -18.06 15.20 -17.04
C THR A 152 -16.64 15.74 -16.84
N MET A 153 -15.66 14.98 -17.29
CA MET A 153 -14.26 15.35 -17.26
C MET A 153 -13.84 15.96 -18.58
N ARG A 154 -13.09 17.06 -18.51
CA ARG A 154 -12.47 17.68 -19.68
C ARG A 154 -11.52 16.70 -20.41
N ALA A 155 -11.36 16.94 -21.72
CA ALA A 155 -10.53 16.13 -22.59
C ALA A 155 -9.03 16.24 -22.28
N ASP A 156 -8.55 17.41 -21.85
CA ASP A 156 -7.13 17.72 -21.73
C ASP A 156 -6.79 18.53 -20.45
N GLY A 157 -5.50 18.83 -20.29
CA GLY A 157 -4.97 19.62 -19.18
C GLY A 157 -4.39 18.78 -18.04
N SER A 158 -4.20 19.42 -16.88
CA SER A 158 -3.64 18.76 -15.69
C SER A 158 -4.55 17.66 -15.16
N ASP A 159 -3.98 16.80 -14.32
CA ASP A 159 -4.72 15.82 -13.53
C ASP A 159 -5.84 16.48 -12.73
N ILE A 160 -6.92 15.73 -12.50
CA ILE A 160 -8.10 16.21 -11.78
C ILE A 160 -8.24 15.41 -10.49
N TYR A 161 -8.16 16.13 -9.37
CA TYR A 161 -8.43 15.60 -8.04
C TYR A 161 -9.81 16.06 -7.57
N ARG A 162 -10.74 15.12 -7.42
CA ARG A 162 -12.11 15.43 -7.07
C ARG A 162 -12.72 14.38 -6.17
N SER A 163 -13.49 14.84 -5.18
CA SER A 163 -14.21 13.96 -4.27
C SER A 163 -15.70 13.92 -4.60
N PHE A 164 -16.33 12.76 -4.49
CA PHE A 164 -17.77 12.56 -4.68
C PHE A 164 -18.39 11.90 -3.47
N CYS A 165 -19.57 12.35 -3.05
CA CYS A 165 -20.32 11.77 -1.95
C CYS A 165 -21.37 10.79 -2.48
N ILE A 166 -21.40 9.59 -1.90
CA ILE A 166 -22.45 8.60 -2.10
C ILE A 166 -23.21 8.49 -0.77
N PRO A 167 -24.43 9.05 -0.70
CA PRO A 167 -25.31 8.86 0.44
C PRO A 167 -25.64 7.37 0.62
N MET A 168 -25.37 6.82 1.80
CA MET A 168 -25.66 5.39 2.05
C MET A 168 -26.98 5.17 2.78
N ASP A 169 -27.39 6.14 3.60
CA ASP A 169 -28.62 6.13 4.42
C ASP A 169 -28.84 4.82 5.23
N LEU A 170 -27.74 4.15 5.60
CA LEU A 170 -27.72 2.90 6.36
C LEU A 170 -28.43 3.05 7.70
N LYS A 171 -29.29 2.09 8.04
CA LYS A 171 -30.06 2.07 9.30
C LYS A 171 -29.28 1.48 10.48
N GLU A 172 -28.28 0.66 10.19
CA GLU A 172 -27.47 -0.04 11.17
C GLU A 172 -26.01 -0.10 10.70
N ASP A 173 -25.11 -0.36 11.65
CA ASP A 173 -23.70 -0.59 11.35
C ASP A 173 -23.55 -1.87 10.50
N LYS A 174 -22.70 -1.80 9.47
CA LYS A 174 -22.32 -2.95 8.65
C LYS A 174 -20.83 -3.25 8.79
N TRP A 175 -20.45 -4.51 8.58
CA TRP A 175 -19.05 -4.94 8.50
C TRP A 175 -18.73 -5.29 7.07
N VAL A 176 -17.93 -4.45 6.41
CA VAL A 176 -17.53 -4.59 5.01
C VAL A 176 -16.33 -5.53 4.92
N ALA A 177 -16.56 -6.75 4.45
CA ALA A 177 -15.53 -7.75 4.22
C ALA A 177 -14.76 -7.49 2.91
N GLY A 178 -15.39 -6.86 1.92
CA GLY A 178 -14.73 -6.47 0.67
C GLY A 178 -15.55 -5.44 -0.10
N PHE A 179 -14.92 -4.86 -1.13
CA PHE A 179 -15.60 -3.97 -2.06
C PHE A 179 -15.04 -4.14 -3.47
N GLU A 180 -15.86 -3.82 -4.47
CA GLU A 180 -15.48 -3.80 -5.87
C GLU A 180 -15.89 -2.47 -6.50
N VAL A 181 -14.92 -1.77 -7.11
CA VAL A 181 -15.15 -0.48 -7.77
C VAL A 181 -15.31 -0.70 -9.26
N ARG A 182 -16.39 -0.18 -9.84
CA ARG A 182 -16.68 -0.20 -11.27
C ARG A 182 -16.83 1.24 -11.79
N PRO A 183 -15.74 1.84 -12.29
CA PRO A 183 -15.77 3.14 -12.94
C PRO A 183 -16.55 3.06 -14.26
N SER A 184 -17.25 4.11 -14.65
CA SER A 184 -17.82 4.20 -16.01
C SER A 184 -16.79 4.69 -17.01
N ALA A 185 -15.91 5.62 -16.61
CA ALA A 185 -14.85 6.19 -17.43
C ALA A 185 -13.49 5.55 -17.08
N ARG A 186 -13.40 4.23 -17.29
CA ARG A 186 -12.22 3.40 -16.97
C ARG A 186 -10.92 3.89 -17.61
N ALA A 187 -11.02 4.58 -18.75
CA ALA A 187 -9.86 5.07 -19.49
C ALA A 187 -9.15 6.26 -18.81
N VAL A 188 -9.83 6.95 -17.88
CA VAL A 188 -9.32 8.20 -17.28
C VAL A 188 -9.28 8.18 -15.75
N LEU A 189 -10.04 7.31 -15.08
CA LEU A 189 -9.97 7.18 -13.62
C LEU A 189 -8.77 6.33 -13.20
N HIS A 190 -7.77 6.97 -12.61
CA HIS A 190 -6.51 6.36 -12.23
C HIS A 190 -6.58 5.65 -10.87
N HIS A 191 -7.18 6.30 -9.86
CA HIS A 191 -7.50 5.64 -8.59
C HIS A 191 -8.67 6.31 -7.87
N VAL A 192 -9.28 5.55 -6.97
CA VAL A 192 -10.28 6.02 -6.01
C VAL A 192 -9.86 5.58 -4.62
N ILE A 193 -9.86 6.52 -3.68
CA ILE A 193 -9.74 6.25 -2.26
C ILE A 193 -11.13 6.42 -1.62
N ILE A 194 -11.64 5.37 -0.99
CA ILE A 194 -12.98 5.33 -0.40
C ILE A 194 -12.89 5.66 1.09
N ARG A 195 -13.34 6.85 1.45
CA ARG A 195 -13.48 7.29 2.84
C ARG A 195 -14.90 7.12 3.34
N ILE A 196 -15.04 7.13 4.66
CA ILE A 196 -16.32 7.12 5.37
C ILE A 196 -16.51 8.48 6.02
N ASP A 197 -17.63 9.16 5.72
CA ASP A 197 -18.02 10.42 6.35
C ASP A 197 -19.25 10.22 7.26
N GLN A 198 -19.08 10.39 8.57
CA GLN A 198 -20.18 10.35 9.54
C GLN A 198 -20.75 11.73 9.86
N THR A 199 -20.15 12.79 9.32
CA THR A 199 -20.50 14.18 9.66
C THR A 199 -21.57 14.76 8.72
N GLY A 200 -21.72 14.17 7.52
CA GLY A 200 -22.57 14.68 6.45
C GLY A 200 -22.03 15.94 5.77
N GLU A 201 -20.81 16.36 6.08
CA GLU A 201 -20.18 17.54 5.48
C GLU A 201 -19.83 17.30 4.01
N ALA A 202 -19.41 16.08 3.65
CA ALA A 202 -19.17 15.73 2.25
C ALA A 202 -20.47 15.81 1.44
N ARG A 203 -21.59 15.34 2.02
CA ARG A 203 -22.93 15.42 1.42
C ARG A 203 -23.36 16.86 1.16
N LYS A 204 -23.08 17.79 2.08
CA LYS A 204 -23.38 19.22 1.92
C LYS A 204 -22.50 19.91 0.89
N ALA A 205 -21.27 19.43 0.72
CA ALA A 205 -20.30 20.04 -0.20
C ALA A 205 -20.45 19.56 -1.64
N ASP A 206 -20.88 18.31 -1.83
CA ASP A 206 -21.13 17.72 -3.14
C ASP A 206 -22.14 18.57 -3.92
N GLY A 207 -21.79 18.97 -5.16
CA GLY A 207 -22.69 19.71 -6.03
C GLY A 207 -22.82 21.19 -5.71
N LYS A 208 -22.26 21.69 -4.58
CA LYS A 208 -22.44 23.08 -4.12
C LYS A 208 -21.99 24.14 -5.12
N ARG A 209 -21.04 23.80 -6.00
CA ARG A 209 -20.53 24.68 -7.07
C ARG A 209 -21.17 24.40 -8.44
N GLY A 210 -22.37 23.83 -8.47
CA GLY A 210 -23.09 23.52 -9.71
C GLY A 210 -22.54 22.34 -10.52
N THR A 211 -21.53 21.64 -9.99
CA THR A 211 -20.90 20.46 -10.62
C THR A 211 -20.85 19.31 -9.62
N PRO A 212 -21.17 18.06 -10.00
CA PRO A 212 -21.13 16.90 -9.10
C PRO A 212 -19.76 16.75 -8.42
N GLY A 213 -19.72 16.49 -7.13
CA GLY A 213 -18.51 16.42 -6.30
C GLY A 213 -17.98 17.78 -5.82
N PHE A 214 -16.78 17.75 -5.23
CA PHE A 214 -16.04 18.93 -4.75
C PHE A 214 -14.53 18.77 -4.96
N SER A 215 -13.80 19.89 -5.05
CA SER A 215 -12.37 19.89 -5.41
C SER A 215 -11.47 19.31 -4.32
N GLY A 216 -10.44 18.57 -4.76
CA GLY A 216 -9.39 17.99 -3.93
C GLY A 216 -9.76 16.65 -3.29
N MET A 217 -8.76 16.03 -2.68
CA MET A 217 -8.90 14.75 -1.95
C MET A 217 -8.84 14.91 -0.43
N ARG A 218 -8.71 16.13 0.10
CA ARG A 218 -8.70 16.36 1.56
C ARG A 218 -10.11 16.23 2.14
N GLY A 219 -10.22 15.83 3.40
CA GLY A 219 -11.50 15.71 4.09
C GLY A 219 -12.18 17.08 4.18
N ILE A 220 -13.52 17.11 4.08
CA ILE A 220 -14.30 18.29 4.41
C ILE A 220 -14.74 18.15 5.86
N GLY A 221 -14.30 19.08 6.70
CA GLY A 221 -14.64 19.10 8.11
C GLY A 221 -13.56 19.82 8.92
N ARG A 222 -13.94 20.88 9.64
CA ARG A 222 -13.12 21.38 10.75
C ARG A 222 -13.28 20.40 11.91
N SER A 223 -12.21 20.17 12.67
CA SER A 223 -12.25 19.40 13.92
C SER A 223 -13.40 19.89 14.83
N SER A 224 -14.53 19.20 14.84
CA SER A 224 -15.58 19.45 15.82
C SER A 224 -15.05 18.99 17.17
N ARG A 225 -14.88 19.92 18.12
CA ARG A 225 -14.59 19.62 19.53
C ARG A 225 -15.59 18.55 20.01
N GLY A 226 -15.11 17.34 20.34
CA GLY A 226 -15.91 16.31 21.00
C GLY A 226 -16.05 14.95 20.30
N SER A 227 -15.59 14.78 19.05
CA SER A 227 -15.57 13.43 18.46
C SER A 227 -14.42 12.59 19.05
N ARG A 228 -14.70 11.88 20.14
CA ARG A 228 -13.87 10.76 20.64
C ARG A 228 -14.13 9.46 19.86
N ARG A 229 -14.89 9.51 18.76
CA ARG A 229 -15.18 8.39 17.84
C ARG A 229 -15.32 8.93 16.42
N GLY A 230 -14.27 8.77 15.61
CA GLY A 230 -14.35 8.93 14.15
C GLY A 230 -14.57 10.36 13.64
N GLY A 231 -13.59 11.25 13.82
CA GLY A 231 -13.55 12.56 13.16
C GLY A 231 -12.81 12.47 11.82
N SER A 232 -13.45 12.95 10.75
CA SER A 232 -13.06 12.93 9.34
C SER A 232 -11.80 13.77 8.95
N ASN A 233 -10.76 13.76 9.79
CA ASN A 233 -9.56 14.60 9.61
C ASN A 233 -8.25 13.86 9.32
N ASP A 234 -8.27 12.53 9.19
CA ASP A 234 -7.05 11.85 8.75
C ASP A 234 -6.91 11.97 7.22
N VAL A 235 -5.93 12.78 6.82
CA VAL A 235 -5.45 12.95 5.44
C VAL A 235 -5.04 11.59 4.84
N PHE A 236 -4.81 10.58 5.69
CA PHE A 236 -4.37 9.22 5.34
C PHE A 236 -5.39 8.12 5.65
N SER A 237 -6.63 8.48 6.06
CA SER A 237 -7.71 7.48 6.26
C SER A 237 -7.95 6.66 5.00
N GLY A 238 -7.59 7.14 3.82
CA GLY A 238 -7.61 6.34 2.60
C GLY A 238 -6.80 5.04 2.62
N SER A 239 -5.67 5.03 3.33
CA SER A 239 -4.78 3.86 3.41
C SER A 239 -5.08 3.01 4.66
N LEU A 240 -5.56 3.61 5.75
CA LEU A 240 -5.71 2.94 7.07
C LEU A 240 -7.05 3.14 7.82
N GLY A 241 -7.92 4.08 7.41
CA GLY A 241 -9.11 4.48 8.19
C GLY A 241 -10.46 4.56 7.43
N GLY A 242 -10.48 4.26 6.14
CA GLY A 242 -11.65 4.18 5.26
C GLY A 242 -11.87 2.75 4.76
N LEU A 243 -12.70 2.55 3.74
CA LEU A 243 -12.92 1.21 3.16
C LEU A 243 -11.71 0.70 2.36
N GLY A 244 -10.86 1.60 1.87
CA GLY A 244 -9.62 1.27 1.16
C GLY A 244 -9.47 2.09 -0.11
N GLY A 245 -8.62 1.63 -1.02
CA GLY A 245 -8.44 2.25 -2.34
C GLY A 245 -8.53 1.22 -3.45
N TRP A 246 -8.96 1.69 -4.62
CA TRP A 246 -8.86 1.00 -5.90
C TRP A 246 -7.97 1.83 -6.82
N ALA A 247 -7.08 1.18 -7.55
CA ALA A 247 -6.30 1.78 -8.62
C ALA A 247 -6.45 0.95 -9.89
N VAL A 248 -6.09 1.50 -11.04
CA VAL A 248 -6.09 0.76 -12.31
C VAL A 248 -5.34 -0.56 -12.14
N GLY A 249 -5.97 -1.65 -12.62
CA GLY A 249 -5.45 -3.00 -12.46
C GLY A 249 -5.66 -3.67 -11.10
N GLY A 250 -6.19 -2.95 -10.12
CA GLY A 250 -6.55 -3.50 -8.83
C GLY A 250 -7.66 -4.54 -8.96
N THR A 251 -7.40 -5.75 -8.47
CA THR A 251 -8.41 -6.82 -8.35
C THR A 251 -9.12 -6.70 -7.01
N PRO A 252 -10.47 -6.73 -6.96
CA PRO A 252 -11.21 -6.69 -5.70
C PRO A 252 -10.96 -7.97 -4.90
N ARG A 253 -11.06 -7.87 -3.57
CA ARG A 253 -10.79 -8.98 -2.64
C ARG A 253 -11.73 -8.94 -1.44
N ILE A 254 -12.16 -10.10 -0.98
CA ILE A 254 -12.63 -10.28 0.39
C ILE A 254 -11.39 -10.29 1.30
N LEU A 255 -11.43 -9.52 2.37
CA LEU A 255 -10.35 -9.46 3.34
C LEU A 255 -10.15 -10.84 4.00
N PRO A 256 -8.90 -11.29 4.16
CA PRO A 256 -8.62 -12.60 4.72
C PRO A 256 -8.95 -12.65 6.21
N LEU A 257 -8.90 -13.86 6.81
CA LEU A 257 -9.02 -14.08 8.25
C LEU A 257 -10.34 -13.61 8.88
N GLY A 258 -11.42 -13.51 8.09
CA GLY A 258 -12.71 -12.97 8.56
C GLY A 258 -12.63 -11.50 8.97
N LEU A 259 -11.64 -10.76 8.45
CA LEU A 259 -11.49 -9.34 8.69
C LEU A 259 -12.57 -8.57 7.94
N ALA A 260 -12.99 -7.47 8.54
CA ALA A 260 -13.94 -6.55 7.94
C ALA A 260 -13.71 -5.14 8.48
N ARG A 261 -14.14 -4.14 7.71
CA ARG A 261 -14.08 -2.73 8.10
C ARG A 261 -15.46 -2.27 8.51
N LYS A 262 -15.54 -1.53 9.61
CA LYS A 262 -16.81 -1.00 10.09
C LYS A 262 -17.30 0.10 9.15
N LEU A 263 -18.54 -0.02 8.67
CA LEU A 263 -19.28 1.04 7.98
C LEU A 263 -20.47 1.45 8.87
N PRO A 264 -20.37 2.56 9.61
CA PRO A 264 -21.40 2.91 10.58
C PRO A 264 -22.74 3.34 9.97
N ALA A 265 -23.81 3.16 10.74
CA ALA A 265 -25.14 3.66 10.39
C ALA A 265 -25.10 5.17 10.09
N GLY A 266 -25.85 5.59 9.07
CA GLY A 266 -25.93 6.99 8.64
C GLY A 266 -24.65 7.58 8.02
N ALA A 267 -23.57 6.81 7.88
CA ALA A 267 -22.34 7.29 7.26
C ALA A 267 -22.46 7.29 5.72
N ASP A 268 -21.75 8.22 5.09
CA ASP A 268 -21.63 8.33 3.63
C ASP A 268 -20.29 7.77 3.15
N LEU A 269 -20.25 7.31 1.89
CA LEU A 269 -18.99 7.03 1.23
C LEU A 269 -18.52 8.27 0.48
N VAL A 270 -17.23 8.60 0.63
CA VAL A 270 -16.59 9.68 -0.11
C VAL A 270 -15.51 9.09 -1.00
N LEU A 271 -15.72 9.20 -2.31
CA LEU A 271 -14.79 8.73 -3.33
C LEU A 271 -13.82 9.85 -3.65
N ASN A 272 -12.60 9.78 -3.13
CA ASN A 272 -11.53 10.67 -3.57
C ASN A 272 -10.95 10.10 -4.86
N SER A 273 -11.34 10.68 -5.98
CA SER A 273 -10.95 10.24 -7.30
C SER A 273 -9.81 11.07 -7.86
N HIS A 274 -8.87 10.39 -8.50
CA HIS A 274 -7.80 10.98 -9.31
C HIS A 274 -8.00 10.57 -10.76
N PHE A 275 -8.10 11.57 -11.64
CA PHE A 275 -8.30 11.36 -13.06
C PHE A 275 -7.13 11.90 -13.88
N HIS A 276 -6.78 11.14 -14.93
CA HIS A 276 -5.83 11.52 -15.96
C HIS A 276 -6.57 11.73 -17.29
N PRO A 277 -6.68 12.97 -17.80
CA PRO A 277 -7.35 13.24 -19.09
C PRO A 277 -6.72 12.46 -20.25
N SER A 278 -7.55 11.87 -21.12
CA SER A 278 -7.11 10.98 -22.22
C SER A 278 -7.08 11.65 -23.61
N GLY A 279 -7.35 12.94 -23.70
CA GLY A 279 -7.59 13.65 -24.96
C GLY A 279 -9.03 13.61 -25.44
N LYS A 280 -9.96 13.03 -24.67
CA LYS A 280 -11.40 12.99 -24.96
C LYS A 280 -12.21 13.30 -23.71
N GLU A 281 -13.35 13.97 -23.90
CA GLU A 281 -14.31 14.17 -22.82
C GLU A 281 -14.92 12.82 -22.42
N GLU A 282 -14.98 12.57 -21.12
CA GLU A 282 -15.43 11.31 -20.55
C GLU A 282 -16.40 11.56 -19.38
N ASN A 283 -17.39 10.69 -19.20
CA ASN A 283 -18.38 10.81 -18.12
C ASN A 283 -18.17 9.74 -17.06
N GLU A 284 -17.81 10.17 -15.84
CA GLU A 284 -17.62 9.28 -14.69
C GLU A 284 -18.85 9.21 -13.79
N GLN A 285 -19.33 7.99 -13.52
CA GLN A 285 -20.38 7.68 -12.56
C GLN A 285 -20.11 6.31 -11.92
N THR A 286 -19.13 6.28 -11.02
CA THR A 286 -18.64 5.07 -10.37
C THR A 286 -19.76 4.33 -9.66
N THR A 287 -19.77 3.00 -9.82
CA THR A 287 -20.60 2.06 -9.06
C THR A 287 -19.70 1.24 -8.14
N ILE A 288 -20.14 0.94 -6.92
CA ILE A 288 -19.41 0.15 -5.93
C ILE A 288 -20.31 -0.99 -5.45
N GLY A 289 -19.81 -2.22 -5.53
CA GLY A 289 -20.37 -3.37 -4.85
C GLY A 289 -19.72 -3.53 -3.48
N LEU A 290 -20.53 -3.65 -2.43
CA LEU A 290 -20.09 -3.89 -1.06
C LEU A 290 -20.49 -5.31 -0.65
N TYR A 291 -19.55 -6.00 0.00
CA TYR A 291 -19.71 -7.36 0.50
C TYR A 291 -19.62 -7.31 2.02
N PHE A 292 -20.69 -7.72 2.68
CA PHE A 292 -20.83 -7.65 4.13
C PHE A 292 -20.54 -9.00 4.79
N THR A 293 -20.29 -8.94 6.10
CA THR A 293 -20.30 -10.10 6.96
C THR A 293 -21.12 -9.78 8.21
N ASP A 294 -21.81 -10.79 8.75
CA ASP A 294 -22.61 -10.64 9.96
C ASP A 294 -21.75 -10.62 11.23
N LYS A 295 -20.50 -11.11 11.14
CA LYS A 295 -19.61 -11.22 12.30
C LYS A 295 -18.68 -10.01 12.37
N LYS A 296 -18.72 -9.31 13.52
CA LYS A 296 -17.64 -8.37 13.88
C LYS A 296 -16.29 -9.10 13.87
N PRO A 297 -15.24 -8.54 13.25
CA PRO A 297 -13.94 -9.19 13.25
C PRO A 297 -13.36 -9.28 14.66
N ASP A 298 -12.70 -10.41 14.94
CA ASP A 298 -12.06 -10.67 16.24
C ASP A 298 -10.80 -9.80 16.44
N ARG A 299 -10.22 -9.31 15.34
CA ARG A 299 -9.04 -8.44 15.31
C ARG A 299 -9.21 -7.28 14.33
N THR A 300 -8.67 -6.13 14.67
CA THR A 300 -8.74 -4.94 13.84
C THR A 300 -7.63 -4.94 12.79
N LEU A 301 -7.99 -4.69 11.53
CA LEU A 301 -7.02 -4.44 10.46
C LEU A 301 -6.31 -3.11 10.74
N ILE A 302 -5.00 -3.19 10.87
CA ILE A 302 -4.07 -2.07 11.08
C ILE A 302 -3.12 -1.96 9.90
N GLY A 303 -2.27 -0.94 9.90
CA GLY A 303 -1.19 -0.85 8.94
C GLY A 303 -0.26 0.31 9.21
N PHE A 304 0.81 0.34 8.45
CA PHE A 304 1.89 1.30 8.58
C PHE A 304 2.60 1.46 7.24
N GLN A 305 3.44 2.48 7.13
CA GLN A 305 4.10 2.88 5.90
C GLN A 305 5.59 3.09 6.18
N VAL A 306 6.44 2.62 5.28
CA VAL A 306 7.88 2.85 5.32
C VAL A 306 8.37 3.22 3.92
N PRO A 307 8.69 4.49 3.65
CA PRO A 307 8.56 5.67 4.51
C PRO A 307 7.13 6.08 4.83
N PRO A 308 6.87 6.72 5.99
CA PRO A 308 5.53 7.08 6.37
C PRO A 308 4.99 8.23 5.52
N ILE A 309 3.68 8.26 5.37
CA ILE A 309 2.96 9.35 4.70
C ILE A 309 3.49 9.58 3.28
N PHE A 310 3.70 8.49 2.52
CA PHE A 310 4.16 8.54 1.15
C PHE A 310 5.45 9.36 0.95
N GLY A 311 6.32 9.42 1.97
CA GLY A 311 7.58 10.16 1.93
C GLY A 311 7.45 11.67 2.12
N SER A 312 6.25 12.21 2.38
CA SER A 312 5.99 13.66 2.51
C SER A 312 6.79 14.35 3.61
N ILE A 313 7.20 13.56 4.61
CA ILE A 313 7.98 14.00 5.77
C ILE A 313 9.33 13.29 5.86
N SER A 314 9.77 12.62 4.78
CA SER A 314 11.02 11.85 4.77
C SER A 314 12.14 12.56 4.01
N GLY A 315 11.87 13.72 3.41
CA GLY A 315 12.89 14.56 2.77
C GLY A 315 13.14 14.25 1.30
N LEU A 316 12.12 13.75 0.57
CA LEU A 316 12.22 13.45 -0.86
C LEU A 316 12.55 14.71 -1.69
N ASP A 317 13.76 14.75 -2.26
CA ASP A 317 14.29 15.79 -3.15
C ASP A 317 15.27 15.16 -4.15
N ILE A 318 14.75 14.77 -5.31
CA ILE A 318 15.44 13.97 -6.34
C ILE A 318 16.16 14.92 -7.32
N PRO A 319 17.51 14.91 -7.38
CA PRO A 319 18.25 15.74 -8.32
C PRO A 319 17.92 15.40 -9.79
N ALA A 320 18.06 16.38 -10.68
CA ALA A 320 17.97 16.15 -12.12
C ALA A 320 19.08 15.20 -12.58
N GLY A 321 18.74 14.16 -13.34
CA GLY A 321 19.71 13.21 -13.90
C GLY A 321 20.15 12.09 -12.96
N ASP A 322 19.71 12.09 -11.70
CA ASP A 322 20.00 11.00 -10.76
C ASP A 322 19.21 9.74 -11.14
N SER A 323 19.91 8.66 -11.50
CA SER A 323 19.30 7.43 -11.99
C SER A 323 18.91 6.44 -10.91
N ASN A 324 19.27 6.68 -9.65
CA ASN A 324 18.96 5.76 -8.56
C ASN A 324 18.91 6.49 -7.20
N TYR A 325 18.05 7.51 -7.11
CA TYR A 325 17.81 8.18 -5.83
C TYR A 325 17.02 7.25 -4.92
N GLU A 326 17.51 6.97 -3.71
CA GLU A 326 16.82 6.10 -2.75
C GLU A 326 16.23 6.89 -1.58
N LEU A 327 14.97 6.59 -1.23
CA LEU A 327 14.33 7.03 -0.01
C LEU A 327 14.10 5.82 0.91
N LYS A 328 14.66 5.89 2.12
CA LYS A 328 14.65 4.81 3.11
C LYS A 328 13.97 5.24 4.40
N SER A 329 13.30 4.30 5.05
CA SER A 329 12.73 4.47 6.39
C SER A 329 12.53 3.11 7.04
N SER A 330 12.36 3.11 8.36
CA SER A 330 12.13 1.89 9.13
C SER A 330 11.09 2.10 10.22
N PHE A 331 10.37 1.04 10.55
CA PHE A 331 9.40 0.99 11.63
C PHE A 331 9.67 -0.22 12.51
N THR A 332 9.79 -0.03 13.82
CA THR A 332 9.94 -1.14 14.77
C THR A 332 8.59 -1.43 15.41
N THR A 333 8.13 -2.68 15.26
CA THR A 333 6.84 -3.12 15.80
C THR A 333 6.87 -3.12 17.34
N PRO A 334 5.95 -2.43 18.02
CA PRO A 334 5.94 -2.41 19.50
C PRO A 334 5.37 -3.70 20.10
N VAL A 335 4.56 -4.41 19.31
CA VAL A 335 3.78 -5.58 19.71
C VAL A 335 3.87 -6.64 18.61
N ASP A 336 3.50 -7.87 18.93
CA ASP A 336 3.38 -8.93 17.94
C ASP A 336 2.28 -8.59 16.93
N ILE A 337 2.60 -8.69 15.63
CA ILE A 337 1.64 -8.49 14.54
C ILE A 337 1.71 -9.63 13.53
N ASP A 338 0.61 -9.87 12.82
CA ASP A 338 0.58 -10.71 11.63
C ASP A 338 0.41 -9.81 10.39
N LEU A 339 1.44 -9.72 9.53
CA LEU A 339 1.31 -9.02 8.25
C LEU A 339 0.36 -9.81 7.35
N VAL A 340 -0.67 -9.15 6.85
CA VAL A 340 -1.68 -9.76 5.96
C VAL A 340 -1.49 -9.34 4.50
N GLY A 341 -0.93 -8.15 4.27
CA GLY A 341 -0.67 -7.68 2.92
C GLY A 341 0.34 -6.55 2.85
N VAL A 342 0.78 -6.27 1.64
CA VAL A 342 1.78 -5.26 1.30
C VAL A 342 1.49 -4.68 -0.08
N GLY A 343 1.95 -3.46 -0.34
CA GLY A 343 2.02 -2.89 -1.67
C GLY A 343 2.95 -1.69 -1.67
N ALA A 344 3.13 -1.05 -2.81
CA ALA A 344 3.88 0.20 -2.91
C ALA A 344 3.05 1.27 -3.61
N HIS A 345 3.47 2.52 -3.43
CA HIS A 345 2.92 3.67 -4.13
C HIS A 345 4.06 4.65 -4.45
N MET A 346 4.23 4.92 -5.74
CA MET A 346 5.21 5.86 -6.31
C MET A 346 4.62 6.48 -7.59
N HIS A 347 5.18 7.58 -8.10
CA HIS A 347 4.72 8.18 -9.36
C HIS A 347 5.56 7.72 -10.56
N TYR A 348 5.61 8.53 -11.63
CA TYR A 348 6.14 8.13 -12.94
C TYR A 348 7.61 7.71 -12.94
N ILE A 349 8.46 8.34 -12.11
CA ILE A 349 9.90 8.03 -12.11
C ILE A 349 10.27 7.04 -11.00
N GLY A 350 9.29 6.45 -10.33
CA GLY A 350 9.52 5.32 -9.46
C GLY A 350 10.19 4.17 -10.21
N HIS A 351 11.17 3.54 -9.58
CA HIS A 351 11.98 2.49 -10.19
C HIS A 351 11.87 1.17 -9.42
N THR A 352 12.16 1.17 -8.12
CA THR A 352 12.03 -0.04 -7.29
C THR A 352 11.35 0.23 -5.95
N ALA A 353 10.73 -0.80 -5.38
CA ALA A 353 10.19 -0.77 -4.03
C ALA A 353 10.53 -2.08 -3.30
N LYS A 354 11.23 -2.01 -2.17
CA LYS A 354 11.73 -3.18 -1.43
C LYS A 354 11.49 -3.04 0.06
N ALA A 355 11.17 -4.15 0.72
CA ALA A 355 11.12 -4.21 2.17
C ALA A 355 11.55 -5.57 2.74
N HIS A 356 12.15 -5.52 3.92
CA HIS A 356 12.54 -6.68 4.71
C HIS A 356 12.33 -6.41 6.20
N ALA A 357 12.28 -7.49 6.99
CA ALA A 357 12.18 -7.42 8.44
C ALA A 357 13.43 -8.04 9.09
N THR A 358 13.96 -7.37 10.11
CA THR A 358 14.99 -7.89 11.00
C THR A 358 14.33 -8.23 12.33
N LEU A 359 14.26 -9.52 12.66
CA LEU A 359 13.64 -10.02 13.88
C LEU A 359 14.52 -9.74 15.11
N PRO A 360 13.97 -9.83 16.34
CA PRO A 360 14.74 -9.62 17.58
C PRO A 360 15.95 -10.54 17.74
N ASP A 361 15.93 -11.72 17.11
CA ASP A 361 17.04 -12.69 17.09
C ASP A 361 18.10 -12.38 16.01
N GLY A 362 17.92 -11.31 15.24
CA GLY A 362 18.78 -10.92 14.12
C GLY A 362 18.43 -11.59 12.79
N THR A 363 17.43 -12.48 12.74
CA THR A 363 17.01 -13.12 11.49
C THR A 363 16.42 -12.08 10.53
N VAL A 364 16.97 -12.02 9.31
CA VAL A 364 16.45 -11.16 8.24
C VAL A 364 15.48 -11.94 7.36
N LYS A 365 14.28 -11.40 7.17
CA LYS A 365 13.23 -11.96 6.32
C LYS A 365 12.86 -10.98 5.20
N PRO A 366 12.99 -11.37 3.91
CA PRO A 366 12.46 -10.55 2.83
C PRO A 366 10.93 -10.52 2.91
N LEU A 367 10.33 -9.33 2.74
CA LEU A 367 8.88 -9.16 2.84
C LEU A 367 8.23 -8.78 1.52
N PHE A 368 8.92 -7.99 0.70
CA PHE A 368 8.38 -7.44 -0.54
C PHE A 368 9.50 -6.91 -1.44
N TYR A 369 9.37 -7.10 -2.75
CA TYR A 369 10.25 -6.46 -3.73
C TYR A 369 9.55 -6.30 -5.07
N ILE A 370 9.60 -5.10 -5.63
CA ILE A 370 9.33 -4.77 -7.04
C ILE A 370 10.63 -4.22 -7.60
N ASP A 371 11.14 -4.87 -8.65
CA ASP A 371 12.37 -4.52 -9.37
C ASP A 371 12.13 -3.63 -10.60
N ASP A 372 10.89 -3.59 -11.09
CA ASP A 372 10.46 -2.74 -12.20
C ASP A 372 9.09 -2.13 -11.87
N TRP A 373 9.08 -0.93 -11.30
CA TRP A 373 7.85 -0.23 -10.94
C TRP A 373 7.13 0.31 -12.18
N ASP A 374 5.83 0.02 -12.29
CA ASP A 374 4.95 0.63 -13.28
C ASP A 374 3.83 1.42 -12.56
N PHE A 375 3.82 2.74 -12.78
CA PHE A 375 2.82 3.66 -12.22
C PHE A 375 1.38 3.24 -12.55
N ASN A 376 1.16 2.57 -13.68
CA ASN A 376 -0.17 2.13 -14.11
C ASN A 376 -0.69 0.92 -13.32
N TRP A 377 0.17 0.26 -12.52
CA TRP A 377 -0.13 -0.99 -11.83
C TRP A 377 0.21 -0.95 -10.34
N GLN A 378 -0.60 -0.25 -9.56
CA GLN A 378 -0.37 -0.04 -8.13
C GLN A 378 -1.09 -1.08 -7.27
N GLY A 379 -0.71 -2.34 -7.47
CA GLY A 379 -1.33 -3.49 -6.81
C GLY A 379 -1.17 -3.52 -5.29
N ARG A 380 -2.15 -4.14 -4.62
CA ARG A 380 -2.03 -4.60 -3.22
C ARG A 380 -1.99 -6.12 -3.21
N TYR A 381 -0.99 -6.67 -2.54
CA TYR A 381 -0.70 -8.10 -2.50
C TYR A 381 -1.03 -8.64 -1.11
N THR A 382 -1.83 -9.70 -1.06
CA THR A 382 -2.17 -10.39 0.19
C THR A 382 -1.26 -11.60 0.32
N TYR A 383 -0.64 -11.78 1.49
CA TYR A 383 0.21 -12.94 1.72
C TYR A 383 -0.62 -14.23 1.72
N ASP A 384 -0.10 -15.30 1.11
CA ASP A 384 -0.68 -16.66 1.14
C ASP A 384 -0.88 -17.13 2.58
N LYS A 385 0.11 -16.85 3.43
CA LYS A 385 0.03 -17.04 4.88
C LYS A 385 0.47 -15.75 5.56
N PRO A 386 -0.28 -15.24 6.56
CA PRO A 386 0.16 -14.07 7.31
C PRO A 386 1.55 -14.28 7.92
N ILE A 387 2.37 -13.23 7.90
CA ILE A 387 3.74 -13.28 8.42
C ILE A 387 3.75 -12.75 9.85
N ARG A 388 3.97 -13.62 10.84
CA ARG A 388 4.18 -13.22 12.24
C ARG A 388 5.48 -12.43 12.38
N LEU A 389 5.37 -11.21 12.87
CA LEU A 389 6.48 -10.38 13.33
C LEU A 389 6.36 -10.20 14.85
N PRO A 390 7.30 -10.74 15.64
CA PRO A 390 7.35 -10.50 17.09
C PRO A 390 7.61 -9.02 17.39
N ALA A 391 7.15 -8.56 18.56
CA ALA A 391 7.52 -7.26 19.11
C ALA A 391 9.04 -7.04 19.07
N GLY A 392 9.47 -5.83 18.72
CA GLY A 392 10.88 -5.49 18.52
C GLY A 392 11.43 -5.83 17.13
N THR A 393 10.62 -6.43 16.23
CA THR A 393 11.01 -6.58 14.82
C THR A 393 11.09 -5.21 14.15
N THR A 394 12.20 -4.93 13.46
CA THR A 394 12.37 -3.74 12.63
C THR A 394 12.03 -4.06 11.17
N VAL A 395 11.09 -3.34 10.60
CA VAL A 395 10.71 -3.41 9.18
C VAL A 395 11.33 -2.23 8.44
N GLU A 396 12.20 -2.51 7.48
CA GLU A 396 12.88 -1.50 6.67
C GLU A 396 12.30 -1.48 5.25
N GLY A 397 11.93 -0.29 4.78
CA GLY A 397 11.42 -0.03 3.44
C GLY A 397 12.36 0.89 2.66
N THR A 398 12.58 0.58 1.39
CA THR A 398 13.33 1.39 0.44
C THR A 398 12.52 1.54 -0.84
N VAL A 399 12.38 2.77 -1.31
CA VAL A 399 11.83 3.08 -2.64
C VAL A 399 12.89 3.86 -3.41
N SER A 400 13.10 3.56 -4.70
CA SER A 400 14.10 4.22 -5.53
C SER A 400 13.51 4.86 -6.77
N PHE A 401 14.15 5.90 -7.29
CA PHE A 401 13.67 6.70 -8.41
C PHE A 401 14.76 6.88 -9.47
N ASP A 402 14.37 6.81 -10.74
CA ASP A 402 15.22 7.07 -11.89
C ASP A 402 14.80 8.38 -12.58
N ASN A 403 15.45 9.48 -12.22
CA ASN A 403 15.27 10.80 -12.84
C ASN A 403 16.32 11.07 -13.94
N SER A 404 16.85 10.02 -14.58
CA SER A 404 17.76 10.15 -15.72
C SER A 404 17.03 10.58 -16.99
N ALA A 405 17.80 11.04 -17.99
CA ALA A 405 17.27 11.34 -19.32
C ALA A 405 16.95 10.09 -20.14
N THR A 406 17.42 8.91 -19.69
CA THR A 406 17.20 7.62 -20.34
C THR A 406 15.96 6.89 -19.83
N ASN A 407 15.38 7.30 -18.71
CA ASN A 407 14.13 6.74 -18.22
C ASN A 407 12.97 7.14 -19.14
N PRO A 408 12.32 6.20 -19.85
CA PRO A 408 11.20 6.50 -20.74
C PRO A 408 9.95 7.03 -20.01
N HIS A 409 9.86 6.83 -18.69
CA HIS A 409 8.78 7.33 -17.86
C HIS A 409 9.03 8.76 -17.36
N ASN A 410 10.23 9.30 -17.52
CA ASN A 410 10.52 10.68 -17.15
C ASN A 410 9.79 11.65 -18.08
N GLN A 411 8.85 12.41 -17.52
CA GLN A 411 8.02 13.37 -18.25
C GLN A 411 8.78 14.65 -18.65
N PHE A 412 10.05 14.79 -18.25
CA PHE A 412 10.86 15.99 -18.50
C PHE A 412 12.12 15.66 -19.30
N ASN A 413 12.29 16.35 -20.44
CA ASN A 413 13.51 16.31 -21.23
C ASN A 413 13.94 17.76 -21.59
N PRO A 414 15.06 18.28 -21.02
CA PRO A 414 15.98 17.58 -20.11
C PRO A 414 15.37 17.33 -18.72
N PRO A 415 15.89 16.35 -17.95
CA PRO A 415 15.45 16.11 -16.58
C PRO A 415 15.56 17.35 -15.70
N ARG A 416 14.62 17.48 -14.75
CA ARG A 416 14.61 18.55 -13.75
C ARG A 416 14.57 17.96 -12.35
N ARG A 417 14.91 18.76 -11.34
CA ARG A 417 14.77 18.34 -9.94
C ARG A 417 13.29 18.09 -9.61
N ILE A 418 12.99 16.93 -9.01
CA ILE A 418 11.64 16.51 -8.62
C ILE A 418 11.57 16.42 -7.10
N ARG A 419 10.45 16.85 -6.51
CA ARG A 419 10.24 16.85 -5.06
C ARG A 419 8.92 16.17 -4.72
N TRP A 420 8.67 16.01 -3.43
CA TRP A 420 7.39 15.52 -2.97
C TRP A 420 6.25 16.42 -3.42
N GLY A 421 5.20 15.83 -3.98
CA GLY A 421 4.01 16.55 -4.41
C GLY A 421 2.86 15.63 -4.77
N LEU A 422 1.71 16.24 -5.09
CA LEU A 422 0.49 15.50 -5.40
C LEU A 422 0.36 15.20 -6.88
N GLU A 423 1.02 15.94 -7.76
CA GLU A 423 0.89 15.72 -9.21
C GLU A 423 1.64 14.45 -9.61
N SER A 424 1.17 13.74 -10.63
CA SER A 424 1.86 12.55 -11.15
C SER A 424 3.29 12.85 -11.65
N THR A 425 3.60 14.12 -11.91
CA THR A 425 4.94 14.60 -12.32
C THR A 425 5.80 15.15 -11.17
N ASP A 426 5.22 15.27 -9.97
CA ASP A 426 5.95 15.27 -8.71
C ASP A 426 6.17 13.81 -8.28
N GLU A 427 6.76 13.56 -7.10
CA GLU A 427 6.93 12.20 -6.61
C GLU A 427 6.34 11.93 -5.22
N MET A 428 6.03 10.65 -5.01
CA MET A 428 5.66 10.04 -3.74
C MET A 428 6.38 8.71 -3.61
N GLY A 429 6.51 8.19 -2.38
CA GLY A 429 7.16 6.90 -2.21
C GLY A 429 6.88 6.26 -0.87
N SER A 430 6.29 5.06 -0.90
CA SER A 430 6.16 4.21 0.30
C SER A 430 5.93 2.75 -0.04
N VAL A 431 6.45 1.87 0.81
CA VAL A 431 5.93 0.52 0.98
C VAL A 431 4.90 0.53 2.10
N ILE A 432 3.72 0.00 1.82
CA ILE A 432 2.54 0.13 2.67
C ILE A 432 2.12 -1.26 3.11
N PHE A 433 2.14 -1.49 4.42
CA PHE A 433 1.78 -2.76 5.04
C PHE A 433 0.37 -2.71 5.63
N SER A 434 -0.33 -3.83 5.49
CA SER A 434 -1.55 -4.14 6.22
C SER A 434 -1.29 -5.32 7.14
N ALA A 435 -1.74 -5.24 8.38
CA ALA A 435 -1.49 -6.22 9.42
C ALA A 435 -2.68 -6.35 10.35
N VAL A 436 -2.60 -7.29 11.29
CA VAL A 436 -3.47 -7.38 12.47
C VAL A 436 -2.59 -7.56 13.70
N PRO A 437 -2.96 -7.00 14.87
CA PRO A 437 -2.24 -7.29 16.09
C PRO A 437 -2.43 -8.77 16.44
N ALA A 438 -1.43 -9.43 17.03
CA ALA A 438 -1.59 -10.82 17.46
C ALA A 438 -2.70 -10.96 18.52
N ARG A 439 -2.86 -9.93 19.37
CA ARG A 439 -3.96 -9.78 20.33
C ARG A 439 -4.65 -8.44 20.13
N GLU A 440 -5.98 -8.43 20.10
CA GLU A 440 -6.74 -7.17 19.92
C GLU A 440 -6.47 -6.13 21.03
N ALA A 441 -6.09 -6.57 22.23
CA ALA A 441 -5.70 -5.69 23.33
C ALA A 441 -4.48 -4.81 23.03
N ASP A 442 -3.68 -5.16 22.02
CA ASP A 442 -2.43 -4.46 21.65
C ASP A 442 -2.66 -3.37 20.59
N LEU A 443 -3.91 -3.20 20.14
CA LEU A 443 -4.28 -2.25 19.09
C LEU A 443 -3.88 -0.80 19.40
N ASP A 444 -4.15 -0.34 20.62
CA ASP A 444 -3.91 1.05 21.00
C ASP A 444 -2.42 1.37 21.08
N GLU A 445 -1.62 0.43 21.58
CA GLU A 445 -0.16 0.52 21.63
C GLU A 445 0.44 0.55 20.22
N PHE A 446 -0.01 -0.33 19.32
CA PHE A 446 0.40 -0.31 17.92
C PHE A 446 0.09 1.04 17.26
N ASN A 447 -1.13 1.53 17.43
CA ASN A 447 -1.56 2.81 16.85
C ASN A 447 -0.79 4.00 17.42
N ALA A 448 -0.36 3.94 18.69
CA ALA A 448 0.52 4.95 19.28
C ALA A 448 1.89 4.94 18.61
N ALA A 449 2.52 3.77 18.46
CA ALA A 449 3.83 3.66 17.82
C ALA A 449 3.82 4.13 16.36
N VAL A 450 2.75 3.89 15.60
CA VAL A 450 2.64 4.43 14.22
C VAL A 450 2.57 5.96 14.21
N ARG A 451 1.89 6.58 15.19
CA ARG A 451 1.88 8.04 15.33
C ARG A 451 3.26 8.57 15.71
N ASP A 452 3.93 7.91 16.64
CA ASP A 452 5.28 8.29 17.09
C ASP A 452 6.29 8.17 15.94
N HIS A 453 6.20 7.12 15.14
CA HIS A 453 7.03 6.94 13.93
C HIS A 453 6.91 8.12 12.95
N VAL A 454 5.68 8.63 12.73
CA VAL A 454 5.45 9.82 11.91
C VAL A 454 6.13 11.06 12.51
N VAL A 455 6.04 11.24 13.83
CA VAL A 455 6.67 12.37 14.54
C VAL A 455 8.20 12.29 14.44
N ASP A 456 8.76 11.11 14.66
CA ASP A 456 10.20 10.87 14.59
C ASP A 456 10.76 11.11 13.18
N GLU A 457 10.08 10.64 12.14
CA GLU A 457 10.47 10.93 10.75
C GLU A 457 10.43 12.42 10.42
N ALA A 458 9.39 13.12 10.85
CA ALA A 458 9.31 14.57 10.68
C ALA A 458 10.44 15.31 11.41
N ARG A 459 10.81 14.84 12.61
CA ARG A 459 11.97 15.36 13.36
C ARG A 459 13.28 15.13 12.60
N LEU A 460 13.52 13.91 12.12
CA LEU A 460 14.73 13.56 11.36
C LEU A 460 14.84 14.40 10.08
N MET A 461 13.73 14.62 9.38
CA MET A 461 13.70 15.51 8.21
C MET A 461 14.08 16.94 8.58
N ALA A 462 13.56 17.47 9.69
CA ALA A 462 13.93 18.81 10.16
C ALA A 462 15.41 18.89 10.51
N GLU A 463 15.96 17.88 11.21
CA GLU A 463 17.38 17.79 11.54
C GLU A 463 18.26 17.76 10.28
N ARG A 464 17.91 16.98 9.25
CA ARG A 464 18.60 16.98 7.94
C ARG A 464 18.58 18.36 7.29
N ARG A 465 17.39 18.97 7.22
CA ARG A 465 17.16 20.24 6.51
C ARG A 465 17.84 21.45 7.17
N PHE A 466 17.85 21.49 8.49
CA PHE A 466 18.32 22.64 9.26
C PHE A 466 19.69 22.43 9.89
N GLY A 467 20.13 21.19 10.11
CA GLY A 467 21.47 20.85 10.57
C GLY A 467 22.56 21.20 9.54
N GLU A 468 22.28 21.04 8.24
CA GLU A 468 23.21 21.42 7.17
C GLU A 468 23.42 22.93 7.03
N ARG A 469 22.42 23.75 7.38
CA ARG A 469 22.55 25.22 7.35
C ARG A 469 23.52 25.77 8.41
N ALA A 470 23.84 25.00 9.44
CA ALA A 470 24.83 25.37 10.45
C ALA A 470 26.29 25.11 10.01
N GLY A 471 26.51 24.46 8.86
CA GLY A 471 27.86 24.13 8.35
C GLY A 471 28.65 25.31 7.77
N GLY A 472 28.06 26.51 7.69
CA GLY A 472 28.69 27.71 7.10
C GLY A 472 29.53 28.56 8.06
N SER A 473 29.55 28.28 9.37
CA SER A 473 30.31 29.06 10.35
C SER A 473 31.41 28.21 10.99
N ARG A 474 32.63 28.35 10.47
CA ARG A 474 33.85 27.83 11.10
C ARG A 474 34.18 28.66 12.35
N SER A 475 33.67 28.26 13.53
CA SER A 475 34.31 28.69 14.80
C SER A 475 34.09 27.81 16.03
N ARG A 476 33.49 26.61 15.94
CA ARG A 476 33.43 25.66 17.07
C ARG A 476 33.62 24.21 16.64
N ARG A 477 34.77 23.91 16.03
CA ARG A 477 35.26 22.53 15.84
C ARG A 477 36.18 22.17 17.00
N GLY A 478 35.61 21.54 18.02
CA GLY A 478 36.34 20.93 19.12
C GLY A 478 35.32 20.53 20.16
N ASP A 479 35.10 19.21 20.32
CA ASP A 479 34.47 18.52 21.47
C ASP A 479 33.38 17.47 21.11
N LEU A 480 32.85 17.45 19.89
CA LEU A 480 31.81 16.45 19.54
C LEU A 480 32.36 15.04 19.24
N GLY A 481 33.58 14.94 18.68
CA GLY A 481 34.20 13.65 18.37
C GLY A 481 34.61 12.86 19.63
N GLY A 482 35.19 13.54 20.63
CA GLY A 482 35.61 12.91 21.88
C GLY A 482 34.45 12.49 22.79
N ARG A 483 33.31 13.20 22.72
CA ARG A 483 32.12 12.88 23.53
C ARG A 483 31.34 11.67 23.04
N LEU A 484 31.40 11.35 21.74
CA LEU A 484 30.72 10.19 21.16
C LEU A 484 31.46 8.87 21.43
N GLU A 485 32.79 8.89 21.50
CA GLU A 485 33.59 7.71 21.90
C GLU A 485 33.39 7.33 23.38
N GLN A 486 33.22 8.33 24.25
CA GLN A 486 32.99 8.10 25.69
C GLN A 486 31.60 7.51 26.00
N PHE A 487 30.62 7.69 25.10
CA PHE A 487 29.29 7.07 25.19
C PHE A 487 29.28 5.59 24.79
N ARG A 488 30.23 5.16 23.93
CA ARG A 488 30.32 3.77 23.47
C ARG A 488 30.99 2.84 24.48
N ASN A 489 31.93 3.36 25.29
CA ASN A 489 32.64 2.58 26.32
C ASN A 489 31.87 2.43 27.65
N ARG A 490 30.61 2.88 27.73
CA ARG A 490 29.76 2.74 28.92
C ARG A 490 28.65 1.68 28.78
N SER A 491 28.60 0.92 27.68
CA SER A 491 27.55 -0.11 27.47
C SER A 491 27.90 -1.52 27.95
N SER A 492 29.03 -1.72 28.64
CA SER A 492 29.34 -3.00 29.29
C SER A 492 28.89 -3.01 30.76
N GLY A 493 27.59 -3.19 30.98
CA GLY A 493 27.03 -3.41 32.32
C GLY A 493 25.52 -3.29 32.31
N GLY A 494 24.84 -4.44 32.37
CA GLY A 494 23.39 -4.53 32.24
C GLY A 494 22.60 -3.84 33.36
N GLY A 495 21.30 -3.66 33.09
CA GLY A 495 20.29 -3.35 34.10
C GLY A 495 19.49 -2.08 33.85
N ASN A 496 18.27 -2.28 33.36
CA ASN A 496 17.09 -1.40 33.41
C ASN A 496 17.21 -0.08 34.21
N ARG A 497 17.14 1.07 33.52
CA ARG A 497 16.45 2.30 33.96
C ARG A 497 16.37 3.32 32.82
N LEU A 498 15.13 3.66 32.45
CA LEU A 498 14.73 4.73 31.56
C LEU A 498 15.28 6.10 32.01
N GLY A 499 15.60 6.96 31.03
CA GLY A 499 15.50 8.42 31.15
C GLY A 499 16.79 9.19 31.45
N GLY A 500 17.58 9.49 30.42
CA GLY A 500 18.57 10.57 30.43
C GLY A 500 17.97 11.87 29.89
N ASP A 501 18.14 12.97 30.63
CA ASP A 501 17.55 14.31 30.43
C ASP A 501 17.83 14.94 29.05
N TRP A 502 17.00 14.59 28.08
CA TRP A 502 16.88 15.28 26.80
C TRP A 502 15.97 16.52 26.89
N ARG A 503 15.14 16.60 27.94
CA ARG A 503 14.09 17.61 28.15
C ARG A 503 14.69 18.97 28.50
N GLY A 504 15.72 19.01 29.34
CA GLY A 504 16.48 20.23 29.63
C GLY A 504 17.18 20.81 28.40
N ARG A 505 17.61 19.96 27.47
CA ARG A 505 18.30 20.38 26.23
C ARG A 505 17.34 20.93 25.18
N LEU A 506 16.11 20.42 25.11
CA LEU A 506 15.07 20.94 24.22
C LEU A 506 14.54 22.30 24.72
N GLY A 507 14.32 22.45 26.03
CA GLY A 507 13.92 23.72 26.64
C GLY A 507 14.95 24.84 26.46
N THR A 508 16.24 24.50 26.33
CA THR A 508 17.29 25.47 26.05
C THR A 508 17.32 25.91 24.59
N ARG A 509 17.00 25.01 23.64
CA ARG A 509 16.88 25.33 22.20
C ARG A 509 15.62 26.12 21.85
N LEU A 510 14.52 25.95 22.59
CA LEU A 510 13.28 26.71 22.37
C LEU A 510 13.40 28.16 22.86
N LYS A 511 14.24 28.44 23.87
CA LYS A 511 14.62 29.81 24.26
C LYS A 511 15.36 30.58 23.16
N GLU A 512 15.91 29.90 22.16
CA GLU A 512 16.56 30.56 21.01
C GLU A 512 15.54 31.03 19.95
N LEU A 513 14.26 30.64 20.08
CA LEU A 513 13.16 31.04 19.18
C LEU A 513 12.31 32.18 19.74
N ASP A 514 12.22 32.30 21.06
CA ASP A 514 11.63 33.44 21.79
C ASP A 514 12.63 34.61 21.75
N LYS A 515 12.58 35.40 20.68
CA LYS A 515 13.56 36.45 20.38
C LYS A 515 13.36 37.68 21.27
N ASN A 516 12.12 37.93 21.70
CA ASN A 516 11.76 39.03 22.58
C ASN A 516 11.83 38.65 24.09
N ASN A 517 12.09 37.38 24.40
CA ASN A 517 12.32 36.80 25.73
C ASN A 517 11.10 36.96 26.67
N ASN A 518 9.89 36.92 26.12
CA ASN A 518 8.65 37.11 26.86
C ASN A 518 8.03 35.80 27.39
N GLY A 519 8.64 34.64 27.07
CA GLY A 519 8.19 33.32 27.52
C GLY A 519 7.14 32.67 26.62
N GLU A 520 6.79 33.30 25.50
CA GLU A 520 5.88 32.82 24.46
C GLU A 520 6.61 32.85 23.09
N ILE A 521 6.27 31.94 22.17
CA ILE A 521 6.81 32.01 20.80
C ILE A 521 5.75 32.64 19.91
N GLU A 522 6.02 33.85 19.40
CA GLU A 522 5.09 34.61 18.57
C GLU A 522 5.24 34.28 17.08
N PRO A 523 4.16 34.40 16.26
CA PRO A 523 4.20 34.06 14.84
C PRO A 523 5.32 34.75 14.06
N ASP A 524 5.61 36.01 14.34
CA ASP A 524 6.61 36.84 13.66
C ASP A 524 8.04 36.50 14.04
N GLU A 525 8.23 35.75 15.13
CA GLU A 525 9.55 35.26 15.54
C GLU A 525 9.97 34.00 14.77
N VAL A 526 9.02 33.37 14.07
CA VAL A 526 9.14 32.07 13.39
C VAL A 526 8.92 32.20 11.88
N ASP A 527 9.80 31.59 11.08
CA ASP A 527 9.75 31.70 9.62
C ASP A 527 8.46 31.09 9.02
N ASP A 528 8.04 31.56 7.84
CA ASP A 528 6.77 31.16 7.20
C ASP A 528 6.59 29.64 7.03
N ARG A 529 7.70 28.91 6.94
CA ARG A 529 7.71 27.44 6.84
C ARG A 529 7.44 26.79 8.19
N SER A 530 7.99 27.37 9.26
CA SER A 530 7.88 26.92 10.65
C SER A 530 6.55 27.35 11.30
N ARG A 531 5.91 28.42 10.82
CA ARG A 531 4.53 28.82 11.20
C ARG A 531 3.48 27.73 10.99
N ARG A 532 3.71 26.82 10.02
CA ARG A 532 2.82 25.67 9.80
C ARG A 532 2.86 24.68 10.97
N TYR A 533 3.99 24.58 11.68
CA TYR A 533 4.21 23.66 12.79
C TYR A 533 3.74 24.22 14.14
N ILE A 534 3.79 25.55 14.33
CA ILE A 534 3.21 26.24 15.49
C ILE A 534 1.75 25.84 15.73
N ARG A 535 0.94 25.72 14.66
CA ARG A 535 -0.49 25.35 14.76
C ARG A 535 -0.77 23.96 15.34
N PHE A 536 0.24 23.10 15.47
CA PHE A 536 0.11 21.80 16.13
C PHE A 536 0.44 21.86 17.62
N ILE A 537 1.04 22.96 18.08
CA ILE A 537 1.48 23.20 19.46
C ILE A 537 0.57 24.24 20.14
N ASP A 538 0.20 25.29 19.41
CA ASP A 538 -0.80 26.30 19.78
C ASP A 538 -2.20 25.64 19.85
N THR A 539 -2.49 25.08 21.02
CA THR A 539 -3.74 24.36 21.32
C THR A 539 -4.91 25.30 21.59
N ASN A 540 -4.65 26.51 22.10
CA ASN A 540 -5.68 27.49 22.42
C ASN A 540 -6.08 28.38 21.21
N LYS A 541 -5.24 28.38 20.15
CA LYS A 541 -5.40 29.08 18.86
C LYS A 541 -5.34 30.60 18.94
N ASP A 542 -4.58 31.15 19.88
CA ASP A 542 -4.32 32.58 19.95
C ASP A 542 -3.18 33.04 19.01
N GLY A 543 -2.55 32.09 18.32
CA GLY A 543 -1.46 32.32 17.38
C GLY A 543 -0.09 32.31 18.04
N ARG A 544 -0.01 32.25 19.36
CA ARG A 544 1.24 32.18 20.12
C ARG A 544 1.37 30.77 20.70
N VAL A 545 2.59 30.42 21.10
CA VAL A 545 2.83 29.16 21.82
C VAL A 545 3.27 29.50 23.22
N SER A 546 2.39 29.27 24.18
CA SER A 546 2.66 29.49 25.59
C SER A 546 3.50 28.37 26.22
N LYS A 547 4.10 28.67 27.37
CA LYS A 547 4.92 27.72 28.13
C LYS A 547 4.10 26.52 28.62
N GLU A 548 2.82 26.75 28.93
CA GLU A 548 1.85 25.73 29.32
C GLU A 548 1.56 24.76 28.16
N GLU A 549 1.42 25.27 26.93
CA GLU A 549 1.17 24.45 25.74
C GLU A 549 2.39 23.59 25.35
N LEU A 550 3.59 24.15 25.51
CA LEU A 550 4.84 23.40 25.38
C LEU A 550 4.97 22.29 26.43
N SER A 551 4.49 22.54 27.65
CA SER A 551 4.54 21.54 28.72
C SER A 551 3.56 20.38 28.47
N GLN A 552 2.42 20.61 27.81
CA GLN A 552 1.42 19.59 27.49
C GLN A 552 1.87 18.59 26.41
N ILE A 553 2.85 18.94 25.58
CA ILE A 553 3.51 18.01 24.64
C ILE A 553 4.48 17.05 25.37
N SER A 554 4.93 17.41 26.57
CA SER A 554 5.95 16.68 27.32
C SER A 554 5.40 15.73 28.41
N GLY A 555 4.08 15.63 28.54
CA GLY A 555 3.41 14.83 29.57
C GLY A 555 2.11 14.20 29.10
N ARG A 556 2.21 13.10 28.36
CA ARG A 556 1.31 11.94 28.37
C ARG A 556 1.95 10.78 27.66
#